data_AF-A0A3S4Y210-F1
#
_entry.id   AF-A0A3S4Y210-F1
#
_cell.length_a   1.000
_cell.length_b   1.000
_cell.length_c   1.000
_cell.angle_alpha   90.00
_cell.angle_beta   90.00
_cell.angle_gamma   90.00
#
_symmetry.space_group_name_H-M   'P 1'
#
loop_
_entity.id
_entity.type
_entity.pdbx_description
1 polymer ?
#
loop_
_entity_poly.entity_id
_entity_poly.type
_entity_poly.pdbx_seq_one_letter_code
_entity_poly.pdbx_strand_id
1 'polypeptide(L)'
;MGEYLKRMEQGEHSTGMMGWTGDNGDPDNFLNTLLSCNAVKQGSNYAHFCDQSYNDLVTQAAQESDKAKREALYKQAQVIFKQQAPWLPIAHSTTYFPMRKEVKGYTVSPFLSHNFYRVELENN
;
A
#
# COMPACT_ATOMS: atom_id res chain seq x y z
N MET A 1 -13.77 -5.65 -9.78
CA MET A 1 -13.10 -5.00 -8.63
C MET A 1 -13.99 -3.95 -7.96
N GLY A 2 -14.72 -3.12 -8.72
CA GLY A 2 -15.50 -2.00 -8.16
C GLY A 2 -16.47 -2.35 -7.02
N GLU A 3 -17.36 -3.33 -7.20
CA GLU A 3 -18.36 -3.66 -6.16
C GLU A 3 -17.74 -4.25 -4.89
N TYR A 4 -16.71 -5.10 -5.01
CA TYR A 4 -16.01 -5.68 -3.86
C TYR A 4 -15.35 -4.58 -3.02
N LEU A 5 -14.57 -3.69 -3.66
CA LEU A 5 -13.89 -2.59 -2.96
C LEU A 5 -14.89 -1.64 -2.31
N LYS A 6 -15.99 -1.32 -3.00
CA LYS A 6 -17.05 -0.46 -2.48
C LYS A 6 -17.68 -1.03 -1.21
N ARG A 7 -17.99 -2.32 -1.18
CA ARG A 7 -18.58 -2.97 0.00
C ARG A 7 -17.57 -3.11 1.14
N MET A 8 -16.30 -3.36 0.82
CA MET A 8 -15.21 -3.36 1.80
C MET A 8 -15.05 -1.97 2.45
N GLU A 9 -15.10 -0.90 1.64
CA GLU A 9 -15.04 0.49 2.11
C GLU A 9 -16.21 0.81 3.05
N GLN A 10 -17.42 0.31 2.71
CA GLN A 10 -18.63 0.47 3.50
C GLN A 10 -18.65 -0.38 4.79
N GLY A 11 -17.68 -1.28 4.98
CA GLY A 11 -17.62 -2.15 6.16
C GLY A 11 -18.68 -3.26 6.17
N GLU A 12 -19.16 -3.68 5.00
CA GLU A 12 -20.13 -4.78 4.89
C GLU A 12 -19.51 -6.16 5.16
N HIS A 13 -18.18 -6.25 5.26
CA HIS A 13 -17.43 -7.48 5.50
C HIS A 13 -17.13 -7.70 6.98
N SER A 14 -17.12 -8.96 7.41
CA SER A 14 -16.48 -9.32 8.69
C SER A 14 -14.95 -9.44 8.53
N THR A 15 -14.51 -10.02 7.41
CA THR A 15 -13.11 -10.10 6.97
C THR A 15 -13.09 -10.08 5.44
N GLY A 16 -11.98 -9.65 4.84
CA GLY A 16 -11.80 -9.68 3.39
C GLY A 16 -10.33 -9.77 3.00
N MET A 17 -10.07 -10.26 1.79
CA MET A 17 -8.72 -10.32 1.23
C MET A 17 -8.40 -9.01 0.51
N MET A 18 -7.25 -8.43 0.86
CA MET A 18 -6.74 -7.19 0.28
C MET A 18 -5.22 -7.28 0.10
N GLY A 19 -4.69 -6.40 -0.74
CA GLY A 19 -3.26 -6.20 -0.94
C GLY A 19 -2.97 -4.76 -1.31
N TRP A 20 -1.69 -4.40 -1.30
CA TRP A 20 -1.22 -3.07 -1.65
C TRP A 20 0.07 -3.15 -2.46
N THR A 21 0.26 -2.18 -3.34
CA THR A 21 1.52 -1.91 -4.03
C THR A 21 1.91 -0.48 -3.69
N GLY A 22 3.16 -0.25 -3.30
CA GLY A 22 3.60 1.10 -2.98
C GLY A 22 3.52 2.01 -4.20
N ASP A 23 3.08 3.25 -4.01
CA ASP A 23 2.87 4.19 -5.12
C ASP A 23 4.04 5.16 -5.33
N ASN A 24 4.78 5.46 -4.26
CA ASN A 24 5.79 6.52 -4.25
C ASN A 24 7.12 6.13 -3.59
N GLY A 25 7.23 4.91 -3.06
CA GLY A 25 8.42 4.42 -2.36
C GLY A 25 8.63 4.96 -0.95
N ASP A 26 7.69 5.74 -0.40
CA ASP A 26 7.73 6.22 0.98
C ASP A 26 6.89 5.31 1.91
N PRO A 27 7.38 4.94 3.11
CA PRO A 27 6.61 4.14 4.06
C PRO A 27 5.24 4.73 4.44
N ASP A 28 5.07 6.05 4.37
CA ASP A 28 3.78 6.71 4.63
C ASP A 28 2.64 6.14 3.79
N ASN A 29 2.92 5.83 2.52
CA ASN A 29 1.95 5.27 1.57
C ASN A 29 1.41 3.89 1.99
N PHE A 30 2.10 3.20 2.90
CA PHE A 30 1.60 1.98 3.51
C PHE A 30 0.99 2.27 4.88
N LEU A 31 1.77 2.86 5.80
CA LEU A 31 1.41 2.90 7.21
C LEU A 31 0.31 3.92 7.51
N ASN A 32 0.32 5.07 6.84
CA ASN A 32 -0.64 6.14 7.08
C ASN A 32 -1.86 6.01 6.16
N THR A 33 -1.61 5.87 4.85
CA THR A 33 -2.68 5.77 3.83
C THR A 33 -3.65 4.62 4.09
N LEU A 34 -3.19 3.51 4.69
CA LEU A 34 -4.01 2.31 4.83
C LEU A 34 -4.51 2.04 6.26
N LEU A 35 -3.91 2.65 7.29
CA LEU A 35 -4.22 2.33 8.70
C LEU A 35 -4.35 3.52 9.64
N SER A 36 -4.18 4.76 9.18
CA SER A 36 -4.51 5.90 10.03
C SER A 36 -6.01 5.95 10.33
N CYS A 37 -6.39 6.67 11.38
CA CYS A 37 -7.79 6.90 11.69
C CYS A 37 -8.49 7.72 10.60
N ASN A 38 -7.75 8.60 9.91
CA ASN A 38 -8.28 9.35 8.78
C ASN A 38 -8.54 8.46 7.56
N ALA A 39 -7.73 7.43 7.35
CA ALA A 39 -7.92 6.44 6.28
C ALA A 39 -9.23 5.63 6.43
N VAL A 40 -9.79 5.52 7.65
CA VAL A 40 -11.13 4.93 7.85
C VAL A 40 -12.20 5.81 7.20
N LYS A 41 -12.12 7.13 7.38
CA LYS A 41 -13.07 8.09 6.80
C LYS A 41 -12.91 8.23 5.29
N GLN A 42 -11.68 8.05 4.79
CA GLN A 42 -11.35 8.15 3.37
C GLN A 42 -11.59 6.84 2.61
N GLY A 43 -11.85 5.73 3.31
CA GLY A 43 -12.25 4.46 2.72
C GLY A 43 -11.12 3.50 2.34
N SER A 44 -9.87 3.89 2.51
CA SER A 44 -8.69 3.05 2.23
C SER A 44 -8.34 2.08 3.37
N ASN A 45 -8.78 2.37 4.60
CA ASN A 45 -8.60 1.47 5.74
C ASN A 45 -9.76 0.48 5.85
N TYR A 46 -9.67 -0.60 5.10
CA TYR A 46 -10.64 -1.70 5.10
C TYR A 46 -10.68 -2.52 6.40
N ALA A 47 -9.71 -2.35 7.30
CA ALA A 47 -9.77 -2.98 8.62
C ALA A 47 -10.68 -2.23 9.59
N HIS A 48 -11.13 -1.02 9.24
CA HIS A 48 -11.89 -0.13 10.13
C HIS A 48 -11.17 0.07 11.48
N PHE A 49 -9.84 0.04 11.45
CA PHE A 49 -8.98 0.15 12.61
C PHE A 49 -8.66 1.62 12.91
N CYS A 50 -8.82 2.03 14.17
CA CYS A 50 -8.35 3.32 14.65
C CYS A 50 -7.84 3.18 16.08
N ASP A 51 -6.52 3.18 16.22
CA ASP A 51 -5.81 3.26 17.49
C ASP A 51 -5.07 4.59 17.57
N GLN A 52 -5.25 5.32 18.68
CA GLN A 52 -4.70 6.66 18.82
C GLN A 52 -3.17 6.64 18.84
N SER A 53 -2.56 5.68 19.54
CA SER A 53 -1.10 5.59 19.65
C SER A 53 -0.45 5.27 18.29
N TYR A 54 -1.05 4.38 17.50
CA TYR A 54 -0.64 4.15 16.12
C TYR A 54 -0.79 5.42 15.27
N ASN A 55 -1.97 6.07 15.35
CA ASN A 55 -2.28 7.24 14.54
C ASN A 55 -1.32 8.41 14.81
N ASP A 56 -0.97 8.65 16.07
CA ASP A 56 -0.05 9.72 16.47
C ASP A 56 1.35 9.49 15.88
N LEU A 57 1.85 8.25 15.92
CA LEU A 57 3.15 7.89 15.37
C LEU A 57 3.20 8.09 13.86
N VAL A 58 2.20 7.61 13.11
CA VAL A 58 2.21 7.75 11.64
C VAL A 58 1.96 9.18 11.19
N THR A 59 1.15 9.95 11.92
CA THR A 59 0.91 11.37 11.65
C THR A 59 2.17 12.20 11.90
N GLN A 60 2.88 11.93 13.01
CA GLN A 60 4.15 12.59 13.31
C GLN A 60 5.23 12.21 12.28
N ALA A 61 5.32 10.93 11.91
CA ALA A 61 6.29 10.45 10.93
C ALA A 61 6.10 11.13 9.56
N ALA A 62 4.85 11.33 9.12
CA ALA A 62 4.53 12.02 7.86
C ALA A 62 5.01 13.49 7.82
N GLN A 63 5.20 14.11 8.98
CA GLN A 63 5.66 15.51 9.12
C GLN A 63 7.16 15.61 9.46
N GLU A 64 7.83 14.49 9.74
CA GLU A 64 9.24 14.46 10.13
C GLU A 64 10.16 14.38 8.91
N SER A 65 11.09 15.34 8.82
CA SER A 65 12.04 15.45 7.72
C SER A 65 13.31 14.65 7.96
N ASP A 66 13.72 14.47 9.22
CA ASP A 66 14.87 13.66 9.59
C ASP A 66 14.57 12.18 9.37
N LYS A 67 15.36 11.55 8.49
CA LYS A 67 15.15 10.15 8.09
C LYS A 67 15.25 9.18 9.27
N ALA A 68 16.19 9.38 10.19
CA ALA A 68 16.42 8.46 11.29
C ALA A 68 15.29 8.53 12.33
N LYS A 69 14.82 9.75 12.64
CA LYS A 69 13.65 9.96 13.50
C LYS A 69 12.39 9.39 12.86
N ARG A 70 12.18 9.65 11.56
CA ARG A 70 11.04 9.11 10.81
C ARG A 70 11.02 7.58 10.80
N GLU A 71 12.18 6.96 10.59
CA GLU A 71 12.33 5.50 10.66
C GLU A 71 11.99 4.95 12.06
N ALA A 72 12.45 5.61 13.12
CA ALA A 72 12.16 5.20 14.49
C ALA A 72 10.65 5.23 14.79
N LEU A 73 9.95 6.28 14.35
CA LEU A 73 8.49 6.40 14.49
C LEU A 73 7.75 5.27 13.75
N TYR A 74 8.12 5.01 12.48
CA TYR A 74 7.50 3.92 11.72
C TYR A 74 7.80 2.53 12.28
N LYS A 75 8.98 2.32 12.88
CA LYS A 75 9.29 1.07 13.59
C LYS A 75 8.39 0.88 14.82
N GLN A 76 8.15 1.93 15.59
CA GLN A 76 7.23 1.88 16.72
C GLN A 76 5.79 1.63 16.27
N ALA A 77 5.35 2.27 15.18
CA ALA A 77 4.03 2.03 14.59
C ALA A 77 3.85 0.56 14.16
N GLN A 78 4.89 -0.06 13.58
CA GLN A 78 4.88 -1.49 13.22
C GLN A 78 4.78 -2.41 14.43
N VAL A 79 5.31 -2.03 15.60
CA VAL A 79 5.13 -2.79 16.84
C VAL A 79 3.66 -2.77 17.27
N ILE A 80 3.02 -1.59 17.27
CA ILE A 80 1.59 -1.48 17.60
C ILE A 80 0.75 -2.25 16.59
N PHE A 81 1.02 -2.11 15.29
CA PHE A 81 0.38 -2.90 14.24
C PHE A 81 0.46 -4.40 14.52
N LYS A 82 1.64 -4.92 14.91
CA LYS A 82 1.81 -6.34 15.20
C LYS A 82 1.04 -6.78 16.44
N GLN A 83 0.95 -5.93 17.47
CA GLN A 83 0.23 -6.21 18.71
C GLN A 83 -1.29 -6.18 18.53
N GLN A 84 -1.80 -5.19 17.80
CA GLN A 84 -3.22 -5.00 17.53
C GLN A 84 -3.73 -5.94 16.43
N ALA A 85 -2.84 -6.42 15.56
CA ALA A 85 -3.13 -7.32 14.45
C ALA A 85 -4.35 -6.90 13.61
N PRO A 86 -4.45 -5.63 13.15
CA PRO A 86 -5.60 -5.17 12.35
C PRO A 86 -5.66 -5.86 11.00
N TRP A 87 -4.53 -6.40 10.53
CA TRP A 87 -4.43 -7.31 9.39
C TRP A 87 -3.70 -8.59 9.78
N LEU A 88 -3.88 -9.62 8.95
CA LEU A 88 -3.01 -10.78 8.90
C LEU A 88 -2.10 -10.67 7.67
N PRO A 89 -0.83 -10.24 7.80
CA PRO A 89 0.10 -10.22 6.67
C PRO A 89 0.37 -11.64 6.17
N ILE A 90 0.12 -11.88 4.88
CA ILE A 90 0.27 -13.21 4.26
C ILE A 90 1.62 -13.34 3.56
N ALA A 91 1.92 -12.45 2.60
CA ALA A 91 3.12 -12.54 1.77
C ALA A 91 3.50 -11.21 1.10
N HIS A 92 4.75 -11.12 0.64
CA HIS A 92 5.20 -10.15 -0.36
C HIS A 92 5.52 -10.92 -1.66
N SER A 93 4.89 -10.56 -2.78
CA SER A 93 4.98 -11.35 -4.02
C SER A 93 6.12 -10.89 -4.93
N THR A 94 6.73 -11.85 -5.63
CA THR A 94 7.55 -11.55 -6.81
C THR A 94 6.64 -11.26 -7.98
N THR A 95 6.91 -10.19 -8.71
CA THR A 95 6.11 -9.81 -9.88
C THR A 95 6.69 -10.40 -11.16
N TYR A 96 5.81 -10.93 -12.01
CA TYR A 96 6.16 -11.47 -13.31
C TYR A 96 5.32 -10.78 -14.40
N PHE A 97 5.99 -10.26 -15.43
CA PHE A 97 5.36 -9.62 -16.59
C PHE A 97 5.74 -10.40 -17.85
N PRO A 98 4.96 -11.42 -18.24
CA PRO A 98 5.23 -12.14 -19.47
C PRO A 98 5.03 -11.21 -20.67
N MET A 99 6.01 -11.19 -21.57
CA MET A 99 6.01 -10.36 -22.76
C MET A 99 6.22 -11.20 -24.00
N ARG A 100 5.51 -10.84 -25.08
CA ARG A 100 5.82 -11.32 -26.42
C ARG A 100 7.22 -10.85 -26.84
N LYS A 101 7.95 -11.66 -27.61
CA LYS A 101 9.37 -11.38 -27.96
C LYS A 101 9.52 -10.13 -28.83
N GLU A 102 8.47 -9.81 -29.58
CA GLU A 102 8.33 -8.68 -30.48
C GLU A 102 8.14 -7.35 -29.73
N VAL A 103 7.77 -7.39 -28.45
CA VAL A 103 7.58 -6.19 -27.62
C VAL A 103 8.94 -5.67 -27.16
N LYS A 104 9.32 -4.49 -27.66
CA LYS A 104 10.55 -3.77 -27.25
C LYS A 104 10.19 -2.52 -26.46
N GLY A 105 11.16 -2.04 -25.68
CA GLY A 105 11.05 -0.78 -24.93
C GLY A 105 10.15 -0.80 -23.68
N TYR A 106 9.51 -1.94 -23.37
CA TYR A 106 8.78 -2.10 -22.10
C TYR A 106 9.75 -2.21 -20.92
N THR A 107 9.49 -1.43 -19.87
CA THR A 107 10.23 -1.48 -18.60
C THR A 107 9.25 -1.72 -17.47
N VAL A 108 9.59 -2.66 -16.59
CA VAL A 108 8.79 -2.97 -15.40
C VAL A 108 8.89 -1.82 -14.40
N SER A 109 7.75 -1.26 -14.03
CA SER A 109 7.64 -0.28 -12.95
C SER A 109 7.67 -0.99 -11.58
N PRO A 110 8.45 -0.50 -10.59
CA PRO A 110 8.39 -1.01 -9.23
C PRO A 110 7.04 -0.74 -8.55
N PHE A 111 6.23 0.17 -9.10
CA PHE A 111 4.89 0.52 -8.62
C PHE A 111 3.77 -0.21 -9.39
N LEU A 112 4.14 -1.24 -10.17
CA LEU A 112 3.25 -2.08 -10.99
C LEU A 112 2.42 -1.34 -12.05
N SER A 113 2.70 -0.06 -12.29
CA SER A 113 2.10 0.69 -13.38
C SER A 113 2.62 0.20 -14.74
N HIS A 114 1.71 0.03 -15.68
CA HIS A 114 2.04 -0.34 -17.04
C HIS A 114 2.19 0.91 -17.90
N ASN A 115 3.44 1.26 -18.23
CA ASN A 115 3.75 2.38 -19.11
C ASN A 115 4.09 1.88 -20.52
N PHE A 116 3.24 2.23 -21.49
CA PHE A 116 3.40 1.82 -22.89
C PHE A 116 3.98 2.90 -23.80
N TYR A 117 4.39 4.06 -23.26
CA TYR A 117 4.78 5.23 -24.07
C TYR A 117 6.03 5.01 -24.92
N ARG A 118 6.93 4.12 -24.48
CA ARG A 118 8.16 3.73 -25.20
C ARG A 118 8.08 2.34 -25.80
N VAL A 119 6.88 1.75 -25.82
CA VAL A 119 6.70 0.37 -26.26
C VAL A 119 6.47 0.34 -27.75
N GLU A 120 7.24 -0.50 -28.42
CA GLU A 120 7.17 -0.72 -29.86
C GLU A 120 7.06 -2.21 -30.17
N LEU A 121 6.50 -2.52 -31.33
CA LEU A 121 6.49 -3.87 -31.88
C LEU A 121 7.53 -3.93 -32.99
N GLU A 122 8.51 -4.82 -32.83
CA GLU A 122 9.46 -5.15 -33.89
C GLU A 122 8.73 -6.03 -34.93
N ASN A 123 8.52 -5.47 -36.13
CA ASN A 123 8.05 -6.25 -37.28
C ASN A 123 9.26 -6.94 -37.92
N ASN A 124 9.21 -8.28 -38.00
CA ASN A 124 10.16 -9.05 -38.81
C ASN A 124 10.06 -8.67 -40.29
#